data_AF-D8DX27-F1
#
_entry.id   AF-D8DX27-F1
#
_cell.length_a   1.000
_cell.length_b   1.000
_cell.length_c   1.000
_cell.angle_alpha   90.00
_cell.angle_beta   90.00
_cell.angle_gamma   90.00
#
_symmetry.space_group_name_H-M   'P 1'
#
loop_
_entity.id
_entity.type
_entity.pdbx_description
1 polymer ?
#
loop_
_entity_poly.entity_id
_entity_poly.type
_entity_poly.pdbx_seq_one_letter_code
_entity_poly.pdbx_strand_id
1 'polypeptide(L)'
;MKKFNYLAILLFLMAVPVFFSSCGDDDDLIPEEKQEQVMKEWVEPFHVRNATVEEVKAYMDSSMTDYQLSAETSGSDHIQLAYSASNGNVGILYSFSALSGQLYSVIDTELCINSSVIIDYLSEHYTFVSSDKTTLQYCFTTPDKSLVVTTVKISDSCFNINYSFVY
;
A
#
# COMPACT_ATOMS: atom_id res chain seq x y z
N MET A 1 6.79 18.33 32.14
CA MET A 1 5.63 17.41 32.26
C MET A 1 4.37 18.22 32.49
N LYS A 2 3.46 18.29 31.50
CA LYS A 2 2.05 18.68 31.68
C LYS A 2 1.25 18.50 30.38
N LYS A 3 0.49 17.40 30.37
CA LYS A 3 -0.91 17.24 29.92
C LYS A 3 -1.18 17.24 28.41
N PHE A 4 -1.18 16.04 27.83
CA PHE A 4 -1.89 15.71 26.60
C PHE A 4 -3.39 15.63 26.90
N ASN A 5 -4.19 16.42 26.17
CA ASN A 5 -5.65 16.34 26.20
C ASN A 5 -6.08 15.31 25.16
N TYR A 6 -6.58 14.16 25.64
CA TYR A 6 -7.22 13.16 24.81
C TYR A 6 -8.62 13.65 24.42
N LEU A 7 -8.87 13.85 23.12
CA LEU A 7 -10.18 14.15 22.59
C LEU A 7 -10.89 12.80 22.32
N ALA A 8 -11.68 12.33 23.28
CA ALA A 8 -12.56 11.18 23.09
C ALA A 8 -13.90 11.69 22.53
N ILE A 9 -14.30 11.22 21.34
CA ILE A 9 -15.64 11.48 20.80
C ILE A 9 -16.56 10.38 21.32
N LEU A 10 -17.33 10.73 22.35
CA LEU A 10 -18.43 9.95 22.90
C LEU A 10 -19.70 10.28 22.09
N LEU A 11 -20.24 9.33 21.32
CA LEU A 11 -21.55 9.49 20.69
C LEU A 11 -22.62 8.71 21.46
N PHE A 12 -23.64 9.46 21.87
CA PHE A 12 -24.81 9.01 22.60
C PHE A 12 -25.76 8.20 21.72
N LEU A 13 -26.33 7.17 22.34
CA LEU A 13 -27.50 6.39 21.93
C LEU A 13 -28.65 7.27 21.42
N MET A 14 -29.24 6.89 20.29
CA MET A 14 -30.63 7.20 19.97
C MET A 14 -31.38 5.87 19.85
N ALA A 15 -32.07 5.53 20.93
CA ALA A 15 -33.16 4.56 20.91
C ALA A 15 -34.38 5.24 20.27
N VAL A 16 -34.95 4.63 19.23
CA VAL A 16 -36.25 5.02 18.64
C VAL A 16 -36.97 3.71 18.27
N PRO A 17 -38.29 3.60 18.52
CA PRO A 17 -38.90 2.40 19.04
C PRO A 17 -39.27 1.36 17.97
N VAL A 18 -39.29 0.12 18.46
CA VAL A 18 -39.78 -1.10 17.84
C VAL A 18 -41.26 -0.93 17.46
N PHE A 19 -41.58 -1.05 16.17
CA PHE A 19 -42.93 -1.38 15.72
C PHE A 19 -42.91 -2.80 15.15
N PHE A 20 -43.52 -3.72 15.90
CA PHE A 20 -43.85 -5.05 15.42
C PHE A 20 -45.13 -5.01 14.58
N SER A 21 -45.00 -5.41 13.33
CA SER A 21 -46.05 -5.94 12.45
C SER A 21 -45.34 -6.41 11.19
N SER A 22 -45.51 -7.59 10.61
CA SER A 22 -46.25 -8.82 10.89
C SER A 22 -45.86 -9.74 9.71
N CYS A 23 -45.59 -11.02 9.98
CA CYS A 23 -45.43 -12.12 9.01
C CYS A 23 -44.22 -12.13 8.05
N GLY A 24 -43.31 -13.08 8.31
CA GLY A 24 -42.70 -13.90 7.25
C GLY A 24 -41.18 -13.89 7.20
N ASP A 25 -40.58 -14.93 7.78
CA ASP A 25 -39.20 -15.43 7.68
C ASP A 25 -38.03 -14.44 7.73
N ASP A 26 -37.28 -14.60 8.81
CA ASP A 26 -35.98 -14.02 9.09
C ASP A 26 -34.96 -14.36 7.98
N ASP A 27 -34.51 -13.33 7.27
CA ASP A 27 -33.18 -13.30 6.67
C ASP A 27 -32.65 -11.87 6.84
N ASP A 28 -32.19 -11.58 8.07
CA ASP A 28 -31.33 -10.44 8.36
C ASP A 28 -30.04 -10.64 7.56
N LEU A 29 -30.01 -10.10 6.35
CA LEU A 29 -28.79 -9.93 5.58
C LEU A 29 -27.91 -8.89 6.30
N ILE A 30 -27.11 -9.39 7.24
CA ILE A 30 -25.89 -8.74 7.71
C ILE A 30 -25.15 -8.23 6.46
N PRO A 31 -24.70 -6.96 6.41
CA PRO A 31 -23.87 -6.51 5.31
C PRO A 31 -22.68 -7.44 5.22
N GLU A 32 -22.57 -8.22 4.13
CA GLU A 32 -21.43 -9.09 3.89
C GLU A 32 -20.17 -8.22 3.98
N GLU A 33 -19.41 -8.37 5.06
CA GLU A 33 -18.04 -7.90 5.11
C GLU A 33 -17.36 -8.54 3.90
N LYS A 34 -16.97 -7.74 2.90
CA LYS A 34 -16.19 -8.21 1.75
C LYS A 34 -14.96 -8.89 2.30
N GLN A 35 -15.01 -10.22 2.38
CA GLN A 35 -13.92 -11.01 2.92
C GLN A 35 -12.73 -10.80 1.99
N GLU A 36 -11.72 -10.08 2.49
CA GLU A 36 -10.51 -9.78 1.73
C GLU A 36 -9.86 -11.11 1.35
N GLN A 37 -9.87 -11.41 0.04
CA GLN A 37 -9.32 -12.65 -0.45
C GLN A 37 -7.81 -12.52 -0.62
N VAL A 38 -7.06 -13.51 -0.13
CA VAL A 38 -5.62 -13.61 -0.35
C VAL A 38 -5.34 -13.60 -1.86
N MET A 39 -4.48 -12.68 -2.31
CA MET A 39 -4.05 -12.62 -3.70
C MET A 39 -3.29 -13.89 -4.08
N LYS A 40 -3.41 -14.34 -5.33
CA LYS A 40 -2.72 -15.55 -5.81
C LYS A 40 -1.31 -15.27 -6.32
N GLU A 41 -1.14 -14.10 -6.92
CA GLU A 41 0.09 -13.66 -7.56
C GLU A 41 0.19 -12.16 -7.32
N TRP A 42 1.37 -11.71 -6.93
CA TRP A 42 1.67 -10.30 -6.74
C TRP A 42 2.45 -9.79 -7.96
N VAL A 43 2.13 -8.58 -8.39
CA VAL A 43 2.84 -7.91 -9.49
C VAL A 43 3.71 -6.83 -8.88
N GLU A 44 5.03 -7.01 -8.98
CA GLU A 44 5.99 -6.05 -8.49
C GLU A 44 5.87 -4.70 -9.24
N PRO A 45 5.80 -3.56 -8.53
CA PRO A 45 5.74 -2.25 -9.16
C PRO A 45 7.00 -1.97 -9.98
N PHE A 46 6.86 -1.18 -11.04
CA PHE A 46 8.02 -0.75 -11.83
C PHE A 46 9.01 0.05 -10.96
N HIS A 47 10.29 -0.29 -10.99
CA HIS A 47 11.30 0.38 -10.15
C HIS A 47 12.67 0.41 -10.85
N VAL A 48 12.71 0.83 -12.12
CA VAL A 48 13.97 0.95 -12.85
C VAL A 48 14.72 2.21 -12.41
N ARG A 49 16.01 2.04 -12.12
CA ARG A 49 16.92 3.14 -11.76
C ARG A 49 16.94 4.19 -12.87
N ASN A 50 16.86 5.47 -12.48
CA ASN A 50 16.86 6.64 -13.37
C ASN A 50 15.65 6.76 -14.30
N ALA A 51 14.59 5.99 -14.07
CA ALA A 51 13.39 6.08 -14.88
C ALA A 51 12.71 7.45 -14.77
N THR A 52 12.04 7.88 -15.85
CA THR A 52 11.32 9.15 -15.91
C THR A 52 9.84 9.01 -15.52
N VAL A 53 9.19 10.16 -15.31
CA VAL A 53 7.75 10.26 -15.06
C VAL A 53 6.95 9.62 -16.20
N GLU A 54 7.37 9.84 -17.45
CA GLU A 54 6.70 9.32 -18.64
C GLU A 54 6.82 7.79 -18.75
N GLU A 55 7.97 7.23 -18.42
CA GLU A 55 8.18 5.77 -18.42
C GLU A 55 7.30 5.08 -17.37
N VAL A 56 7.20 5.66 -16.17
CA VAL A 56 6.32 5.15 -15.12
C VAL A 56 4.86 5.26 -15.53
N LYS A 57 4.41 6.40 -16.08
CA LYS A 57 3.04 6.56 -16.58
C LYS A 57 2.72 5.54 -17.66
N ALA A 58 3.61 5.36 -18.63
CA ALA A 58 3.44 4.38 -19.70
C ALA A 58 3.33 2.95 -19.17
N TYR A 59 4.17 2.57 -18.20
CA TYR A 59 4.09 1.26 -17.55
C TYR A 59 2.76 1.07 -16.80
N MET A 60 2.36 2.07 -16.01
CA MET A 60 1.12 1.99 -15.24
C MET A 60 -0.10 1.82 -16.16
N ASP A 61 -0.13 2.56 -17.27
CA ASP A 61 -1.20 2.47 -18.27
C ASP A 61 -1.23 1.10 -19.00
N SER A 62 -0.07 0.47 -19.23
CA SER A 62 0.02 -0.79 -19.98
C SER A 62 -0.07 -2.06 -19.15
N SER A 63 0.43 -2.02 -17.91
CA SER A 63 0.72 -3.21 -17.11
C SER A 63 -0.01 -3.26 -15.77
N MET A 64 -0.43 -2.11 -15.23
CA MET A 64 -1.10 -2.00 -13.93
C MET A 64 -2.51 -1.42 -14.08
N THR A 65 -3.33 -2.01 -14.95
CA THR A 65 -4.64 -1.46 -15.39
C THR A 65 -5.67 -1.31 -14.27
N ASP A 66 -5.49 -2.02 -13.15
CA ASP A 66 -6.38 -1.93 -11.98
C ASP A 66 -6.08 -0.71 -11.09
N TYR A 67 -4.97 -0.02 -11.35
CA TYR A 67 -4.54 1.19 -10.67
C TYR A 67 -4.87 2.43 -11.51
N GLN A 68 -5.30 3.48 -10.82
CA GLN A 68 -5.56 4.78 -11.45
C GLN A 68 -4.72 5.86 -10.78
N LEU A 69 -4.27 6.84 -11.56
CA LEU A 69 -3.57 8.01 -11.04
C LEU A 69 -4.53 8.84 -10.19
N SER A 70 -4.31 8.83 -8.87
CA SER A 70 -5.12 9.53 -7.89
C SER A 70 -4.64 10.96 -7.68
N ALA A 71 -3.33 11.18 -7.74
CA ALA A 71 -2.73 12.50 -7.60
C ALA A 71 -1.36 12.60 -8.29
N GLU A 72 -1.07 13.78 -8.83
CA GLU A 72 0.24 14.18 -9.31
C GLU A 72 0.62 15.49 -8.63
N THR A 73 1.72 15.48 -7.87
CA THR A 73 2.21 16.64 -7.12
C THR A 73 3.59 17.02 -7.60
N SER A 74 3.77 18.27 -7.99
CA SER A 74 5.06 18.81 -8.42
C SER A 74 5.48 19.94 -7.50
N GLY A 75 6.54 19.70 -6.72
CA GLY A 75 7.20 20.67 -5.86
C GLY A 75 8.50 21.22 -6.48
N SER A 76 9.22 22.05 -5.73
CA SER A 76 10.53 22.58 -6.16
C SER A 76 11.60 21.49 -6.31
N ASP A 77 11.53 20.46 -5.47
CA ASP A 77 12.60 19.45 -5.35
C ASP A 77 12.14 18.03 -5.72
N HIS A 78 10.84 17.80 -5.82
CA HIS A 78 10.29 16.49 -6.11
C HIS A 78 9.04 16.53 -6.99
N ILE A 79 8.82 15.44 -7.72
CA ILE A 79 7.55 15.11 -8.37
C ILE A 79 7.06 13.81 -7.74
N GLN A 80 5.77 13.71 -7.46
CA GLN A 80 5.15 12.51 -6.92
C GLN A 80 3.94 12.10 -7.76
N LEU A 81 3.87 10.81 -8.09
CA LEU A 81 2.69 10.19 -8.69
C LEU A 81 2.12 9.19 -7.68
N ALA A 82 0.88 9.40 -7.25
CA ALA A 82 0.15 8.48 -6.41
C ALA A 82 -0.89 7.74 -7.25
N TYR A 83 -0.79 6.42 -7.24
CA TYR A 83 -1.74 5.52 -7.87
C TYR A 83 -2.50 4.73 -6.79
N SER A 84 -3.79 4.54 -6.98
CA SER A 84 -4.63 3.76 -6.08
C SER A 84 -5.39 2.70 -6.85
N ALA A 85 -5.49 1.51 -6.29
CA ALA A 85 -6.44 0.51 -6.76
C ALA A 85 -7.89 0.97 -6.45
N SER A 86 -8.86 0.41 -7.15
CA SER A 86 -10.30 0.75 -6.99
C SER A 86 -10.86 0.56 -5.57
N ASN A 87 -10.18 -0.21 -4.72
CA ASN A 87 -10.54 -0.42 -3.32
C ASN A 87 -9.97 0.63 -2.34
N GLY A 88 -9.07 1.51 -2.79
CA GLY A 88 -8.47 2.60 -2.01
C GLY A 88 -7.46 2.21 -0.92
N ASN A 89 -7.39 0.95 -0.51
CA ASN A 89 -6.49 0.47 0.54
C ASN A 89 -5.10 0.06 0.04
N VAL A 90 -4.98 -0.11 -1.29
CA VAL A 90 -3.75 -0.52 -1.98
C VAL A 90 -3.37 0.58 -2.95
N GLY A 91 -2.08 0.89 -3.04
CA GLY A 91 -1.60 1.99 -3.85
C GLY A 91 -0.09 2.08 -3.94
N ILE A 92 0.37 2.76 -4.99
CA ILE A 92 1.80 2.93 -5.28
C ILE A 92 2.11 4.42 -5.34
N LEU A 93 3.14 4.83 -4.60
CA LEU A 93 3.69 6.17 -4.61
C LEU A 93 5.07 6.17 -5.28
N TYR A 94 5.16 6.84 -6.41
CA TYR A 94 6.42 7.09 -7.11
C TYR A 94 6.95 8.47 -6.74
N SER A 95 8.23 8.56 -6.39
CA SER A 95 8.90 9.83 -6.09
C SER A 95 10.12 10.06 -6.98
N PHE A 96 10.12 11.20 -7.65
CA PHE A 96 11.14 11.62 -8.62
C PHE A 96 11.81 12.91 -8.17
N SER A 97 13.09 13.06 -8.51
CA SER A 97 13.82 14.30 -8.30
C SER A 97 13.34 15.34 -9.31
N ALA A 98 12.92 16.52 -8.85
CA ALA A 98 12.55 17.60 -9.78
C ALA A 98 13.77 18.15 -10.55
N LEU A 99 14.98 17.94 -10.03
CA LEU A 99 16.22 18.41 -10.65
C LEU A 99 16.69 17.51 -11.81
N SER A 100 16.66 16.19 -11.60
CA SER A 100 17.15 15.22 -12.60
C SER A 100 16.02 14.54 -13.38
N GLY A 101 14.77 14.65 -12.93
CA GLY A 101 13.62 13.93 -13.48
C GLY A 101 13.62 12.42 -13.18
N GLN A 102 14.56 11.95 -12.36
CA GLN A 102 14.81 10.53 -12.14
C GLN A 102 14.05 10.00 -10.92
N LEU A 103 13.50 8.80 -11.07
CA LEU A 103 12.91 8.02 -10.00
C LEU A 103 13.97 7.69 -8.94
N TYR A 104 13.68 8.01 -7.68
CA TYR A 104 14.57 7.71 -6.54
C TYR A 104 13.91 6.86 -5.44
N SER A 105 12.59 6.78 -5.42
CA SER A 105 11.87 5.94 -4.45
C SER A 105 10.52 5.48 -4.98
N VAL A 106 10.18 4.23 -4.69
CA VAL A 106 8.85 3.65 -4.91
C VAL A 106 8.36 3.09 -3.58
N ILE A 107 7.12 3.40 -3.21
CA ILE A 107 6.44 2.81 -2.06
C ILE A 107 5.19 2.12 -2.58
N ASP A 108 5.15 0.81 -2.44
CA ASP A 108 3.95 0.01 -2.72
C ASP A 108 3.28 -0.37 -1.40
N THR A 109 1.99 -0.08 -1.30
CA THR A 109 1.18 -0.30 -0.09
C THR A 109 0.23 -1.45 -0.35
N GLU A 110 0.39 -2.53 0.41
CA GLU A 110 -0.34 -3.78 0.21
C GLU A 110 -1.04 -4.24 1.49
N LEU A 111 -2.05 -5.11 1.34
CA LEU A 111 -2.75 -5.68 2.48
C LEU A 111 -1.89 -6.71 3.21
N CYS A 112 -1.87 -6.67 4.54
CA CYS A 112 -1.13 -7.62 5.38
C CYS A 112 -1.54 -9.08 5.14
N ILE A 113 -2.80 -9.33 4.75
CA ILE A 113 -3.26 -10.68 4.41
C ILE A 113 -2.50 -11.29 3.21
N ASN A 114 -1.92 -10.45 2.37
CA ASN A 114 -1.14 -10.84 1.19
C ASN A 114 0.37 -10.96 1.47
N SER A 115 0.81 -10.70 2.71
CA SER A 115 2.24 -10.58 3.01
C SER A 115 3.03 -11.85 2.70
N SER A 116 2.46 -13.05 2.88
CA SER A 116 3.18 -14.29 2.59
C SER A 116 3.59 -14.37 1.12
N VAL A 117 2.65 -14.10 0.21
CA VAL A 117 2.88 -14.17 -1.25
C VAL A 117 3.94 -13.17 -1.68
N ILE A 118 3.88 -11.95 -1.13
CA ILE A 118 4.82 -10.88 -1.45
C ILE A 118 6.22 -11.20 -0.90
N ILE A 119 6.32 -11.66 0.35
CA ILE A 119 7.61 -12.01 0.96
C ILE A 119 8.25 -13.22 0.28
N ASP A 120 7.46 -14.21 -0.15
CA ASP A 120 7.94 -15.37 -0.90
C ASP A 120 8.52 -14.91 -2.24
N TYR A 121 7.81 -14.05 -2.98
CA TYR A 121 8.32 -13.44 -4.22
C TYR A 121 9.64 -12.69 -3.98
N LEU A 122 9.69 -11.80 -2.98
CA LEU A 122 10.90 -11.01 -2.69
C LEU A 122 12.09 -11.92 -2.32
N SER A 123 11.83 -13.03 -1.65
CA SER A 123 12.87 -14.00 -1.27
C SER A 123 13.42 -14.79 -2.46
N GLU A 124 12.63 -14.96 -3.53
CA GLU A 124 13.07 -15.59 -4.77
C GLU A 124 13.85 -14.63 -5.68
N HIS A 125 13.50 -13.34 -5.67
CA HIS A 125 14.04 -12.34 -6.59
C HIS A 125 15.21 -11.53 -6.03
N TYR A 126 15.34 -11.42 -4.71
CA TYR A 126 16.36 -10.58 -4.06
C TYR A 126 17.23 -11.35 -3.06
N THR A 127 18.38 -10.76 -2.74
CA THR A 127 19.26 -11.28 -1.68
C THR A 127 18.74 -10.86 -0.31
N PHE A 128 18.37 -11.84 0.51
CA PHE A 128 17.95 -11.62 1.90
C PHE A 128 19.08 -11.02 2.75
N VAL A 129 18.74 -10.02 3.58
CA VAL A 129 19.66 -9.37 4.51
C VAL A 129 19.24 -9.61 5.96
N SER A 130 18.00 -9.28 6.31
CA SER A 130 17.48 -9.41 7.68
C SER A 130 15.95 -9.42 7.71
N SER A 131 15.37 -9.89 8.82
CA SER A 131 13.93 -9.80 9.07
C SER A 131 13.57 -9.77 10.54
N ASP A 132 12.49 -9.06 10.85
CA ASP A 132 11.63 -9.26 12.01
C ASP A 132 10.21 -9.62 11.52
N LYS A 133 9.88 -10.91 11.60
CA LYS A 133 8.60 -11.46 11.13
C LYS A 133 7.42 -10.91 11.92
N THR A 134 7.62 -10.50 13.18
CA THR A 134 6.52 -10.03 14.04
C THR A 134 6.01 -8.66 13.63
N THR A 135 6.88 -7.85 13.02
CA THR A 135 6.59 -6.49 12.57
C THR A 135 6.47 -6.37 11.05
N LEU A 136 6.48 -7.51 10.32
CA LEU A 136 6.59 -7.58 8.87
C LEU A 136 7.73 -6.69 8.33
N GLN A 137 8.86 -6.66 9.04
CA GLN A 137 10.05 -5.95 8.60
C GLN A 137 11.01 -6.91 7.96
N TYR A 138 11.22 -6.77 6.66
CA TYR A 138 12.19 -7.55 5.90
C TYR A 138 13.10 -6.59 5.17
N CYS A 139 14.35 -6.98 4.99
CA CYS A 139 15.35 -6.24 4.23
C CYS A 139 15.96 -7.18 3.20
N PHE A 140 15.88 -6.75 1.95
CA PHE A 140 16.46 -7.42 0.81
C PHE A 140 17.30 -6.43 0.00
N THR A 141 18.19 -6.94 -0.83
CA THR A 141 19.00 -6.13 -1.74
C THR A 141 19.29 -6.87 -3.03
N THR A 142 19.66 -6.14 -4.07
CA THR A 142 20.20 -6.73 -5.31
C THR A 142 21.63 -7.24 -5.09
N PRO A 143 22.11 -8.20 -5.90
CA PRO A 143 23.48 -8.74 -5.76
C PRO A 143 24.58 -7.67 -5.85
N ASP A 144 24.34 -6.61 -6.63
CA ASP A 144 25.23 -5.46 -6.80
C ASP A 144 25.02 -4.36 -5.74
N LYS A 145 24.06 -4.53 -4.82
CA LYS A 145 23.68 -3.61 -3.74
C LYS A 145 23.22 -2.23 -4.22
N SER A 146 22.73 -2.17 -5.46
CA SER A 146 22.25 -0.95 -6.10
C SER A 146 20.83 -0.54 -5.66
N LEU A 147 20.09 -1.48 -5.08
CA LEU A 147 18.72 -1.31 -4.59
C LEU A 147 18.56 -2.02 -3.25
N VAL A 148 17.86 -1.36 -2.32
CA VAL A 148 17.39 -1.95 -1.07
C VAL A 148 15.87 -2.00 -1.11
N VAL A 149 15.31 -3.19 -0.86
CA VAL A 149 13.87 -3.40 -0.73
C VAL A 149 13.57 -3.68 0.74
N THR A 150 12.72 -2.86 1.35
CA THR A 150 12.32 -3.05 2.75
C THR A 150 10.82 -3.13 2.91
N THR A 151 10.36 -4.00 3.79
CA THR A 151 8.95 -4.03 4.18
C THR A 151 8.75 -3.39 5.55
N VAL A 152 7.61 -2.75 5.77
CA VAL A 152 7.25 -2.19 7.09
C VAL A 152 5.73 -2.20 7.29
N LYS A 153 5.26 -2.79 8.38
CA LYS A 153 3.84 -2.70 8.78
C LYS A 153 3.48 -1.25 9.11
N ILE A 154 2.44 -0.71 8.46
CA ILE A 154 1.97 0.67 8.66
C ILE A 154 0.66 0.74 9.45
N SER A 155 -0.16 -0.30 9.38
CA SER A 155 -1.40 -0.47 10.12
C SER A 155 -1.66 -1.97 10.37
N ASP A 156 -2.75 -2.32 11.04
CA ASP A 156 -3.11 -3.73 11.21
C ASP A 156 -3.51 -4.45 9.92
N SER A 157 -3.95 -3.68 8.92
CA SER A 157 -4.41 -4.21 7.63
C SER A 157 -3.43 -3.99 6.49
N CYS A 158 -2.46 -3.07 6.61
CA CYS A 158 -1.58 -2.68 5.51
C CYS A 158 -0.10 -2.64 5.90
N PHE A 159 0.76 -2.90 4.94
CA PHE A 159 2.20 -2.75 5.04
C PHE A 159 2.77 -2.17 3.74
N ASN A 160 3.93 -1.53 3.85
CA ASN A 160 4.62 -0.96 2.70
C ASN A 160 5.77 -1.85 2.26
N ILE A 161 6.00 -1.91 0.96
CA ILE A 161 7.22 -2.36 0.30
C ILE A 161 7.90 -1.12 -0.26
N ASN A 162 9.10 -0.81 0.24
CA ASN A 162 9.84 0.39 -0.12
C ASN A 162 11.07 0.01 -0.95
N TYR A 163 11.16 0.60 -2.14
CA TYR A 163 12.29 0.49 -3.05
C TYR A 163 13.14 1.75 -2.94
N SER A 164 14.37 1.59 -2.49
CA SER A 164 15.33 2.68 -2.29
C SER A 164 16.60 2.44 -3.09
N PHE A 165 16.86 3.28 -4.09
CA PHE A 165 18.08 3.19 -4.87
C PHE A 165 19.27 3.74 -4.09
N VAL A 166 20.40 3.03 -4.17
CA VAL A 166 21.67 3.44 -3.54
C VAL A 166 22.56 4.08 -4.60
N TYR A 167 22.83 5.38 -4.45
CA TYR A 167 23.64 6.20 -5.36
C TYR A 167 25.07 6.39 -4.88
#